data_AF-A0A1G9DKJ5-F1
#
_entry.id   AF-A0A1G9DKJ5-F1
#
_cell.length_a   1.000
_cell.length_b   1.000
_cell.length_c   1.000
_cell.angle_alpha   90.00
_cell.angle_beta   90.00
_cell.angle_gamma   90.00
#
_symmetry.space_group_name_H-M   'P 1'
#
loop_
_entity.id
_entity.type
_entity.pdbx_description
1 polymer ?
#
loop_
_entity_poly.entity_id
_entity_poly.type
_entity_poly.pdbx_seq_one_letter_code
_entity_poly.pdbx_strand_id
1 'polypeptide(L)'
;MPSAEGPRTIRVGYSRKASVLTIGLGFVLAACAAVTVFTPFIPVLVPIGLTGLALLGGGLRSFFRPRYLYSPETGVLTVFMVFGPGSEGTPGPEGERVYSDGRRVYRESPDGERHRVSFTGTDRADMARLLQALPQGRGPAITGPGDRP
;
A
#
# COMPACT_ATOMS: atom_id res chain seq x y z
N MET A 1 -15.23 1.26 33.74
CA MET A 1 -15.59 0.64 32.45
C MET A 1 -14.30 0.46 31.67
N PRO A 2 -13.81 -0.78 31.42
CA PRO A 2 -12.57 -0.98 30.69
C PRO A 2 -12.79 -0.80 29.17
N SER A 3 -11.83 -0.13 28.54
CA SER A 3 -11.83 0.37 27.17
C SER A 3 -11.94 -0.74 26.10
N ALA A 4 -12.88 -0.58 25.17
CA ALA A 4 -12.98 -1.35 23.93
C ALA A 4 -12.01 -0.82 22.85
N GLU A 5 -10.74 -0.58 23.20
CA GLU A 5 -9.69 -0.26 22.24
C GLU A 5 -8.98 -1.56 21.87
N GLY A 6 -9.45 -2.19 20.78
CA GLY A 6 -8.65 -3.21 20.11
C GLY A 6 -7.30 -2.64 19.64
N PRO A 7 -6.35 -3.51 19.24
CA PRO A 7 -5.02 -3.10 18.79
C PRO A 7 -5.12 -1.95 17.79
N ARG A 8 -4.57 -0.77 18.14
CA ARG A 8 -4.58 0.43 17.27
C ARG A 8 -3.67 0.19 16.06
N THR A 9 -4.18 -0.59 15.10
CA THR A 9 -3.50 -0.82 13.82
C THR A 9 -3.53 0.46 12.99
N ILE A 10 -2.37 0.88 12.50
CA ILE A 10 -2.23 2.09 11.70
C ILE A 10 -2.31 1.68 10.23
N ARG A 11 -3.41 2.08 9.59
CA ARG A 11 -3.64 1.85 8.17
C ARG A 11 -3.17 3.06 7.39
N VAL A 12 -2.37 2.82 6.36
CA VAL A 12 -1.91 3.87 5.45
C VAL A 12 -2.45 3.59 4.07
N GLY A 13 -3.32 4.47 3.58
CA GLY A 13 -3.97 4.34 2.28
C GLY A 13 -3.14 4.85 1.10
N TYR A 14 -3.59 4.55 -0.11
CA TYR A 14 -3.09 5.20 -1.31
C TYR A 14 -3.50 6.68 -1.33
N SER A 15 -2.69 7.51 -1.98
CA SER A 15 -2.98 8.94 -2.13
C SER A 15 -4.26 9.12 -2.96
N ARG A 16 -5.27 9.77 -2.38
CA ARG A 16 -6.53 10.07 -3.08
C ARG A 16 -6.30 10.80 -4.41
N LYS A 17 -5.29 11.67 -4.47
CA LYS A 17 -4.94 12.40 -5.70
C LYS A 17 -4.46 11.45 -6.81
N ALA A 18 -3.62 10.48 -6.44
CA ALA A 18 -3.15 9.47 -7.39
C ALA A 18 -4.34 8.62 -7.86
N SER A 19 -5.16 8.11 -6.93
CA SER A 19 -6.35 7.31 -7.25
C SER A 19 -7.33 8.02 -8.18
N VAL A 20 -7.62 9.30 -7.93
CA VAL A 20 -8.49 10.13 -8.79
C VAL A 20 -7.88 10.29 -10.19
N LEU A 21 -6.58 10.51 -10.29
CA LEU A 21 -5.89 10.65 -11.56
C LEU A 21 -5.94 9.34 -12.36
N THR A 22 -5.71 8.19 -11.70
CA THR A 22 -5.79 6.87 -12.34
C THR A 22 -7.21 6.57 -12.84
N ILE A 23 -8.24 6.90 -12.06
CA ILE A 23 -9.65 6.76 -12.46
C ILE A 23 -9.96 7.67 -13.64
N GLY A 24 -9.57 8.94 -13.58
CA GLY A 24 -9.79 9.91 -14.66
C GLY A 24 -9.14 9.47 -15.97
N LEU A 25 -7.88 9.04 -15.91
CA LEU A 25 -7.17 8.51 -17.08
C LEU A 25 -7.82 7.23 -17.62
N GLY A 26 -8.18 6.30 -16.73
CA GLY A 26 -8.87 5.07 -17.11
C GLY A 26 -10.22 5.34 -17.79
N PHE A 27 -10.97 6.33 -17.30
CA PHE A 27 -12.22 6.78 -17.91
C PHE A 27 -12.01 7.37 -19.30
N VAL A 28 -11.02 8.25 -19.46
CA VAL A 28 -10.68 8.84 -20.78
C VAL A 28 -10.30 7.75 -21.78
N LEU A 29 -9.46 6.79 -21.39
CA LEU A 29 -9.07 5.68 -22.26
C LEU A 29 -10.24 4.78 -22.62
N ALA A 30 -11.12 4.48 -21.66
CA ALA A 30 -12.33 3.70 -21.90
C ALA A 30 -13.31 4.42 -22.83
N ALA A 31 -13.49 5.74 -22.65
CA ALA A 31 -14.33 6.56 -23.52
C ALA A 31 -13.75 6.65 -24.95
N CYS A 32 -12.44 6.86 -25.09
CA CYS A 32 -11.78 6.80 -26.40
C CYS A 32 -11.99 5.44 -27.06
N ALA A 33 -11.76 4.33 -26.33
CA ALA A 33 -12.01 2.99 -26.85
C ALA A 33 -13.47 2.81 -27.30
N ALA A 34 -14.45 3.29 -26.53
CA ALA A 34 -15.87 3.20 -26.86
C ALA A 34 -16.23 3.99 -28.14
N VAL A 35 -15.74 5.22 -28.29
CA VAL A 35 -15.96 6.04 -29.50
C VAL A 35 -15.32 5.38 -30.72
N THR A 36 -14.19 4.71 -30.54
CA THR A 36 -13.45 4.08 -31.63
C THR A 36 -14.01 2.72 -32.06
N VAL A 37 -14.99 2.14 -31.34
CA VAL A 37 -15.76 0.98 -31.82
C VAL A 37 -16.47 1.28 -33.15
N PHE A 38 -16.76 2.56 -33.41
CA PHE A 38 -17.34 3.04 -34.67
C PHE A 38 -16.30 3.30 -35.77
N THR A 39 -15.01 3.03 -35.53
CA THR A 39 -13.93 3.21 -36.51
C THR A 39 -13.27 1.88 -36.90
N PRO A 40 -12.85 1.70 -38.16
CA PRO A 40 -12.37 0.41 -38.68
C PRO A 40 -10.99 -0.05 -38.17
N PHE A 41 -10.36 0.65 -37.22
CA PHE A 41 -9.00 0.37 -36.71
C PHE A 41 -8.98 -0.51 -35.43
N ILE A 42 -9.78 -1.58 -35.43
CA ILE A 42 -10.04 -2.45 -34.27
C ILE A 42 -8.80 -3.07 -33.57
N PRO A 43 -7.71 -3.51 -34.24
CA PRO A 43 -6.67 -4.30 -33.57
C PRO A 43 -5.79 -3.50 -32.59
N VAL A 44 -5.69 -2.18 -32.70
CA VAL A 44 -4.90 -1.33 -31.77
C VAL A 44 -5.74 -0.88 -30.57
N LEU A 45 -7.06 -0.94 -30.65
CA LEU A 45 -8.00 -0.31 -29.71
C LEU A 45 -8.38 -1.21 -28.53
N VAL A 46 -8.38 -2.53 -28.74
CA VAL A 46 -8.67 -3.50 -27.67
C VAL A 46 -7.67 -3.39 -26.51
N PRO A 47 -6.33 -3.30 -26.74
CA PRO A 47 -5.38 -3.07 -25.66
C PRO A 47 -5.60 -1.76 -24.89
N ILE A 48 -6.02 -0.69 -25.60
CA ILE A 48 -6.27 0.63 -25.00
C ILE A 48 -7.50 0.59 -24.08
N GLY A 49 -8.59 -0.02 -24.54
CA GLY A 49 -9.80 -0.19 -23.73
C GLY A 49 -9.57 -1.07 -22.51
N LEU A 50 -8.85 -2.19 -22.68
CA LEU A 50 -8.47 -3.07 -21.56
C LEU A 50 -7.57 -2.36 -20.54
N THR A 51 -6.62 -1.55 -21.01
CA THR A 51 -5.77 -0.73 -20.13
C THR A 51 -6.60 0.30 -19.37
N GLY A 52 -7.57 0.95 -20.03
CA GLY A 52 -8.50 1.89 -19.39
C GLY A 52 -9.33 1.24 -18.28
N LEU A 53 -9.89 0.05 -18.54
CA LEU A 53 -10.63 -0.73 -17.54
C LEU A 53 -9.73 -1.17 -16.38
N ALA A 54 -8.50 -1.61 -16.64
CA ALA A 54 -7.55 -1.99 -15.61
C ALA A 54 -7.18 -0.80 -14.71
N LEU A 55 -6.99 0.39 -15.28
CA LEU A 55 -6.71 1.62 -14.55
C LEU A 55 -7.92 2.08 -13.70
N LEU A 56 -9.13 1.98 -14.24
CA LEU A 56 -10.38 2.22 -13.50
C LEU A 56 -10.51 1.27 -12.30
N GLY A 57 -10.35 -0.03 -12.54
CA GLY A 57 -10.41 -1.04 -11.49
C GLY A 57 -9.34 -0.86 -10.42
N GLY A 58 -8.09 -0.60 -10.83
CA GLY A 58 -6.97 -0.34 -9.92
C GLY A 58 -7.17 0.94 -9.10
N GLY A 59 -7.64 2.02 -9.74
CA GLY A 59 -7.96 3.29 -9.08
C GLY A 59 -9.07 3.13 -8.05
N LEU A 60 -10.15 2.44 -8.39
CA LEU A 60 -11.25 2.17 -7.45
C LEU A 60 -10.80 1.28 -6.30
N ARG A 61 -10.07 0.19 -6.59
CA ARG A 61 -9.53 -0.72 -5.56
C ARG A 61 -8.61 -0.01 -4.57
N SER A 62 -7.85 0.99 -5.03
CA SER A 62 -6.93 1.76 -4.17
C SER A 62 -7.63 2.59 -3.08
N PHE A 63 -8.94 2.86 -3.20
CA PHE A 63 -9.73 3.52 -2.15
C PHE A 63 -10.08 2.58 -0.99
N PHE A 64 -10.25 1.28 -1.28
CA PHE A 64 -10.74 0.32 -0.30
C PHE A 64 -9.63 -0.48 0.38
N ARG A 65 -8.44 -0.57 -0.23
CA ARG A 65 -7.31 -1.31 0.34
C ARG A 65 -6.24 -0.38 0.93
N PRO A 66 -5.81 -0.61 2.18
CA PRO A 66 -4.62 0.02 2.71
C PRO A 66 -3.40 -0.46 1.92
N ARG A 67 -2.40 0.41 1.78
CA ARG A 67 -1.10 0.07 1.21
C ARG A 67 -0.15 -0.48 2.27
N TYR A 68 -0.21 0.08 3.48
CA TYR A 68 0.53 -0.39 4.62
C TYR A 68 -0.39 -0.59 5.81
N LEU A 69 -0.14 -1.64 6.58
CA LEU A 69 -0.77 -1.87 7.87
C LEU A 69 0.33 -2.12 8.88
N TYR A 70 0.45 -1.22 9.85
CA TYR A 70 1.41 -1.35 10.94
C TYR A 70 0.69 -1.75 12.21
N SER A 71 1.19 -2.80 12.87
CA SER A 71 0.76 -3.22 14.19
C SER A 71 1.83 -2.82 15.20
N PRO A 72 1.59 -1.80 16.06
CA PRO A 72 2.57 -1.36 17.04
C PRO A 72 2.86 -2.42 18.11
N GLU A 73 1.91 -3.33 18.37
CA GLU A 73 2.06 -4.40 19.37
C GLU A 73 3.08 -5.45 18.93
N THR A 74 3.13 -5.76 17.64
CA THR A 74 4.02 -6.81 17.09
C THR A 74 5.21 -6.23 16.33
N GLY A 75 5.24 -4.92 16.08
CA GLY A 75 6.23 -4.28 15.23
C GLY A 75 6.09 -4.63 13.73
N VAL A 76 5.06 -5.39 13.35
CA VAL A 76 4.87 -5.87 11.97
C VAL A 76 4.36 -4.77 11.08
N LEU A 77 5.03 -4.56 9.95
CA LEU A 77 4.56 -3.74 8.84
C LEU A 77 4.17 -4.64 7.66
N THR A 78 2.86 -4.84 7.47
CA THR A 78 2.33 -5.57 6.32
C THR A 78 2.20 -4.65 5.13
N VAL A 79 2.79 -5.03 4.01
CA VAL A 79 2.74 -4.28 2.75
C VAL A 79 1.75 -4.93 1.80
N PHE A 80 0.79 -4.17 1.30
CA PHE A 80 -0.19 -4.62 0.32
C PHE A 80 0.14 -4.05 -1.05
N MET A 81 0.47 -4.92 -2.00
CA MET A 81 0.68 -4.53 -3.39
C MET A 81 -0.66 -4.29 -4.10
N VAL A 82 -0.66 -3.39 -5.10
CA VAL A 82 -1.86 -3.12 -5.91
C VAL A 82 -2.25 -4.36 -6.73
N PHE A 83 -1.25 -5.09 -7.24
CA PHE A 83 -1.40 -6.28 -8.08
C PHE A 83 -0.41 -7.39 -7.65
N GLY A 84 -0.74 -8.65 -7.93
CA GLY A 84 0.12 -9.81 -7.68
C GLY A 84 -0.09 -10.51 -6.32
N PRO A 85 0.74 -11.52 -5.99
CA PRO A 85 0.61 -12.33 -4.76
C PRO A 85 0.74 -11.51 -3.47
N GLY A 86 1.46 -10.37 -3.51
CA GLY A 86 1.52 -9.43 -2.37
C GLY A 86 0.25 -8.60 -2.16
N SER A 87 -0.82 -8.83 -2.95
CA SER A 87 -2.07 -8.09 -2.78
C SER A 87 -2.80 -8.47 -1.50
N GLU A 88 -2.65 -9.69 -0.99
CA GLU A 88 -3.20 -10.15 0.30
C GLU A 88 -2.45 -9.61 1.51
N GLY A 89 -1.30 -8.97 1.30
CA GLY A 89 -0.46 -8.41 2.34
C GLY A 89 0.72 -9.33 2.62
N THR A 90 1.93 -8.80 2.47
CA THR A 90 3.16 -9.51 2.82
C THR A 90 3.66 -8.98 4.17
N PRO A 91 3.51 -9.74 5.27
CA PRO A 91 4.10 -9.39 6.56
C PRO A 91 5.63 -9.50 6.46
N GLY A 92 6.34 -8.86 7.39
CA GLY A 92 7.78 -9.07 7.54
C GLY A 92 8.11 -10.44 8.11
N PRO A 93 9.24 -11.06 7.71
CA PRO A 93 9.78 -12.22 8.41
C PRO A 93 10.00 -11.93 9.90
N GLU A 94 9.96 -13.00 10.69
CA GLU A 94 10.28 -12.95 12.12
C GLU A 94 11.69 -12.38 12.34
N GLY A 95 11.86 -11.59 13.39
CA GLY A 95 13.13 -10.90 13.67
C GLY A 95 13.36 -9.61 12.87
N GLU A 96 12.55 -9.30 11.86
CA GLU A 96 12.64 -8.03 11.13
C GLU A 96 12.30 -6.84 12.04
N ARG A 97 12.96 -5.72 11.85
CA ARG A 97 12.71 -4.48 12.61
C ARG A 97 12.21 -3.39 11.67
N VAL A 98 11.16 -2.69 12.09
CA VAL A 98 10.63 -1.54 11.36
C VAL A 98 10.83 -0.28 12.19
N TYR A 99 11.46 0.73 11.59
CA TYR A 99 11.73 2.00 12.27
C TYR A 99 11.77 3.18 11.33
N SER A 100 11.74 4.38 11.92
CA SER A 100 11.85 5.64 11.19
C SER A 100 13.08 6.45 11.57
N ASP A 101 13.64 7.17 10.59
CA ASP A 101 14.61 8.27 10.81
C ASP A 101 13.93 9.65 10.94
N GLY A 102 12.60 9.68 11.11
CA GLY A 102 11.78 10.89 11.13
C GLY A 102 11.29 11.36 9.75
N ARG A 103 11.91 10.90 8.65
CA ARG A 103 11.51 11.24 7.27
C ARG A 103 11.20 10.03 6.40
N ARG A 104 11.84 8.90 6.69
CA ARG A 104 11.82 7.65 5.95
C ARG A 104 11.55 6.52 6.93
N VAL A 105 11.11 5.39 6.39
CA VAL A 105 10.90 4.15 7.13
C VAL A 105 11.80 3.09 6.52
N TYR A 106 12.43 2.33 7.40
CA TYR A 106 13.33 1.25 7.06
C TYR A 106 12.79 -0.05 7.64
N ARG A 107 12.99 -1.11 6.87
CA ARG A 107 12.84 -2.50 7.26
C ARG A 107 14.24 -3.08 7.35
N GLU A 108 14.66 -3.50 8.53
CA GLU A 108 15.94 -4.17 8.76
C GLU A 108 15.65 -5.65 8.95
N SER A 109 16.09 -6.47 8.00
CA SER A 109 16.02 -7.93 8.05
C SER A 109 16.77 -8.46 9.28
N PRO A 110 16.46 -9.67 9.77
CA PRO A 110 17.21 -10.30 10.86
C PRO A 110 18.72 -10.41 10.57
N ASP A 111 19.09 -10.55 9.30
CA ASP A 111 20.50 -10.57 8.82
C ASP A 111 21.17 -9.18 8.83
N GLY A 112 20.45 -8.13 9.22
CA GLY A 112 20.95 -6.75 9.27
C GLY A 112 20.84 -5.98 7.94
N GLU A 113 20.34 -6.61 6.87
CA GLU A 113 20.08 -5.93 5.59
C GLU A 113 18.97 -4.90 5.74
N ARG A 114 19.17 -3.68 5.22
CA ARG A 114 18.23 -2.56 5.39
C ARG A 114 17.58 -2.19 4.07
N HIS A 115 16.26 -2.29 4.01
CA HIS A 115 15.46 -1.85 2.88
C HIS A 115 14.62 -0.63 3.23
N ARG A 116 14.69 0.38 2.35
CA ARG A 116 13.86 1.57 2.47
C ARG A 116 12.44 1.28 1.96
N VAL A 117 11.44 1.59 2.78
CA VAL A 117 10.03 1.51 2.37
C VAL A 117 9.68 2.67 1.44
N SER A 118 9.12 2.35 0.27
CA SER A 118 8.75 3.35 -0.74
C SER A 118 7.35 3.92 -0.51
N PHE A 119 7.28 5.19 -0.13
CA PHE A 119 6.02 5.91 0.07
C PHE A 119 5.41 6.53 -1.19
N THR A 120 5.93 6.23 -2.38
CA THR A 120 5.43 6.80 -3.63
C THR A 120 3.97 6.45 -3.86
N GLY A 121 3.09 7.46 -3.93
CA GLY A 121 1.65 7.27 -4.15
C GLY A 121 0.85 6.93 -2.88
N THR A 122 1.39 7.23 -1.71
CA THR A 122 0.74 7.02 -0.40
C THR A 122 0.16 8.33 0.14
N ASP A 123 -0.91 8.27 0.94
CA ASP A 123 -1.49 9.47 1.53
C ASP A 123 -0.51 10.13 2.54
N ARG A 124 -0.31 11.45 2.42
CA ARG A 124 0.68 12.17 3.24
C ARG A 124 0.26 12.26 4.71
N ALA A 125 -1.04 12.39 4.99
CA ALA A 125 -1.55 12.48 6.35
C ALA A 125 -1.41 11.14 7.07
N ASP A 126 -1.76 10.04 6.38
CA ASP A 126 -1.57 8.70 6.93
C ASP A 126 -0.08 8.35 7.10
N MET A 127 0.76 8.78 6.16
CA MET A 127 2.22 8.62 6.27
C MET A 127 2.76 9.35 7.50
N ALA A 128 2.31 10.58 7.77
CA ALA A 128 2.72 11.32 8.96
C ALA A 128 2.32 10.59 10.25
N ARG A 129 1.12 9.99 10.29
CA ARG A 129 0.68 9.16 11.43
C ARG A 129 1.54 7.92 11.61
N LEU A 130 1.90 7.24 10.51
CA LEU A 130 2.80 6.10 10.56
C LEU A 130 4.19 6.50 11.09
N LEU A 131 4.75 7.61 10.60
CA LEU A 131 6.06 8.11 11.06
C LEU A 131 6.04 8.49 12.55
N GLN A 132 4.94 9.05 13.05
CA GLN A 132 4.78 9.39 14.46
C GLN A 132 4.68 8.16 15.37
N ALA A 133 4.12 7.07 14.86
CA ALA A 133 3.94 5.85 15.64
C ALA A 133 5.13 4.90 15.58
N LEU A 134 5.99 5.05 14.58
CA LEU A 134 7.20 4.25 14.45
C LEU A 134 8.26 4.71 15.45
N PRO A 135 9.03 3.77 16.03
CA PRO A 135 10.15 4.13 16.89
C PRO A 135 11.20 4.93 16.12
N GLN A 136 11.70 5.99 16.77
CA GLN A 136 12.84 6.76 16.28
C GLN A 136 14.13 6.03 16.68
N GLY A 137 14.75 5.32 15.75
CA GLY A 137 15.88 4.40 16.00
C GLY A 137 15.50 2.92 15.86
N ARG A 138 16.43 1.97 16.07
CA ARG A 138 16.17 0.54 15.86
C ARG A 138 14.95 0.08 16.67
N GLY A 139 13.86 -0.20 15.96
CA GLY A 139 12.61 -0.68 16.54
C GLY A 139 12.72 -2.09 17.15
N PRO A 140 11.65 -2.53 17.84
CA PRO A 140 11.55 -3.91 18.31
C PRO A 140 11.57 -4.85 17.10
N ALA A 141 12.19 -6.02 17.30
CA ALA A 141 12.13 -7.10 16.31
C ALA A 141 10.70 -7.69 16.32
N ILE A 142 10.20 -8.05 15.13
CA ILE A 142 8.94 -8.76 15.00
C ILE A 142 9.02 -10.04 15.81
N THR A 143 8.15 -10.15 16.81
CA THR A 143 7.97 -11.35 17.62
C THR A 143 7.00 -12.28 16.89
N GLY A 144 7.41 -13.52 16.60
CA GLY A 144 6.51 -14.51 16.02
C GLY A 144 5.38 -14.88 16.99
N PRO A 145 4.32 -15.53 16.49
CA PRO A 145 3.17 -15.92 17.29
C PRO A 145 3.48 -16.93 18.42
N GLY A 146 4.72 -17.41 18.57
CA GLY A 146 5.17 -18.33 19.62
C GLY A 146 5.99 -17.70 20.75
N ASP A 147 6.53 -16.48 20.59
CA ASP A 147 7.45 -15.86 21.55
C ASP A 147 6.74 -14.83 22.44
N ARG A 148 5.66 -15.26 23.09
CA ARG A 148 5.12 -14.54 24.26
C ARG A 148 5.79 -15.09 25.52
N PRO A 149 6.38 -14.26 26.40
CA PRO A 149 6.66 -14.69 27.77
C PRO A 149 5.37 -15.03 28.52
#